data_AF-A0A5N5D313-F1
#
_entry.id   AF-A0A5N5D313-F1
#
_cell.length_a   1.000
_cell.length_b   1.000
_cell.length_c   1.000
_cell.angle_alpha   90.00
_cell.angle_beta   90.00
_cell.angle_gamma   90.00
#
_symmetry.space_group_name_H-M   'P 1'
#
loop_
_entity.id
_entity.type
_entity.pdbx_description
1 polymer ?
#
loop_
_entity_poly.entity_id
_entity_poly.type
_entity_poly.pdbx_seq_one_letter_code
_entity_poly.pdbx_strand_id
1 'polypeptide(L)'
;MTIYYRPFNEQQRRELWESYFRKLQKEREDRMRIHLNTRDYVEESEDLRKLEWNGREIKNAFQIAVTLAEAEGDKDERGRVIIKPDHIKATVEMSKTFKEYLNELYAKNEDDRAAIRGNRYDAFGKGPTNETAYH
;
A
#
# COMPACT_ATOMS: atom_id res chain seq x y z
N MET A 1 -19.45 -2.07 14.12
CA MET A 1 -19.56 -3.17 13.15
C MET A 1 -18.23 -3.24 12.42
N THR A 2 -17.35 -4.15 12.80
CA THR A 2 -16.06 -4.35 12.17
C THR A 2 -16.30 -5.16 10.90
N ILE A 3 -16.15 -4.52 9.74
CA ILE A 3 -16.24 -5.23 8.46
C ILE A 3 -14.94 -6.03 8.33
N TYR A 4 -15.00 -7.33 8.64
CA TYR A 4 -13.89 -8.23 8.42
C TYR A 4 -13.79 -8.52 6.92
N TYR A 5 -12.90 -7.80 6.25
CA TYR A 5 -12.53 -8.11 4.87
C TYR A 5 -11.51 -9.23 4.88
N ARG A 6 -11.81 -10.33 4.18
CA ARG A 6 -10.83 -11.39 3.94
C ARG A 6 -9.58 -10.77 3.29
N PRO A 7 -8.36 -11.13 3.74
CA PRO A 7 -7.14 -10.67 3.09
C PRO A 7 -7.19 -11.03 1.60
N PHE A 8 -6.70 -10.11 0.77
CA PHE A 8 -6.64 -10.35 -0.67
C PHE A 8 -5.77 -11.56 -0.96
N ASN A 9 -6.19 -12.41 -1.88
CA ASN A 9 -5.28 -13.38 -2.49
C ASN A 9 -4.38 -12.68 -3.52
N GLU A 10 -3.36 -13.39 -4.01
CA GLU A 10 -2.40 -12.82 -4.97
C GLU A 10 -3.07 -12.31 -6.26
N GLN A 11 -4.06 -13.05 -6.75
CA GLN A 11 -4.81 -12.69 -7.94
C GLN A 11 -5.56 -11.36 -7.75
N GLN A 12 -6.21 -11.17 -6.61
CA GLN A 12 -6.92 -9.93 -6.28
C GLN A 12 -5.95 -8.75 -6.12
N ARG A 13 -4.76 -8.97 -5.54
CA ARG A 13 -3.72 -7.93 -5.47
C ARG A 13 -3.25 -7.52 -6.87
N ARG A 14 -3.01 -8.50 -7.75
CA ARG A 14 -2.63 -8.26 -9.15
C ARG A 14 -3.70 -7.47 -9.89
N GLU A 15 -4.96 -7.87 -9.77
CA GLU A 15 -6.09 -7.15 -10.37
C GLU A 15 -6.21 -5.71 -9.86
N LEU A 16 -5.94 -5.48 -8.57
CA LEU A 16 -5.96 -4.15 -8.01
C LEU A 16 -4.86 -3.25 -8.58
N TRP A 17 -3.63 -3.75 -8.69
CA TRP A 17 -2.54 -3.05 -9.35
C TRP A 17 -2.86 -2.72 -10.81
N GLU A 18 -3.35 -3.71 -11.55
CA GLU A 18 -3.77 -3.52 -12.94
C GLU A 18 -4.89 -2.48 -13.06
N SER A 19 -5.84 -2.47 -12.12
CA SER A 19 -6.90 -1.46 -12.10
C SER A 19 -6.34 -0.04 -11.93
N TYR A 20 -5.33 0.15 -11.09
CA TYR A 20 -4.65 1.44 -10.90
C TYR A 20 -3.84 1.85 -12.12
N PHE A 21 -3.13 0.90 -12.74
CA PHE A 21 -2.39 1.13 -13.97
C PHE A 21 -3.29 1.56 -15.13
N ARG A 22 -4.40 0.84 -15.34
CA ARG A 22 -5.41 1.19 -16.36
C ARG A 22 -6.05 2.54 -16.08
N LYS A 23 -6.40 2.81 -14.82
CA LYS A 23 -6.98 4.09 -14.42
C LYS A 23 -6.03 5.25 -14.71
N LEU A 24 -4.77 5.12 -14.34
CA LEU A 24 -3.77 6.16 -14.58
C LEU A 24 -3.57 6.41 -16.08
N GLN A 25 -3.44 5.34 -16.88
CA GLN A 25 -3.33 5.47 -18.33
C GLN A 25 -4.55 6.17 -18.90
N LYS A 26 -5.77 5.80 -18.48
CA LYS A 26 -6.99 6.44 -18.96
C LYS A 26 -7.11 7.92 -18.58
N GLU A 27 -6.68 8.28 -17.37
CA GLU A 27 -6.86 9.63 -16.83
C GLU A 27 -5.71 10.59 -17.19
N ARG A 28 -4.53 10.07 -17.53
CA ARG A 28 -3.29 10.86 -17.69
C ARG A 28 -2.43 10.38 -18.85
N GLU A 29 -3.00 9.77 -19.90
CA GLU A 29 -2.23 9.24 -21.06
C GLU A 29 -1.38 10.28 -21.79
N ASP A 30 -1.76 11.54 -21.70
CA ASP A 30 -1.12 12.72 -22.28
C ASP A 30 0.10 13.18 -21.47
N ARG A 31 0.17 12.83 -20.19
CA ARG A 31 1.20 13.29 -19.26
C ARG A 31 2.05 12.18 -18.65
N MET A 32 1.55 10.95 -18.64
CA MET A 32 2.18 9.81 -17.97
C MET A 32 2.07 8.54 -18.79
N ARG A 33 3.08 7.68 -18.67
CA ARG A 33 3.00 6.29 -19.10
C ARG A 33 3.63 5.35 -18.08
N ILE A 34 3.19 4.11 -18.10
CA ILE A 34 3.78 3.03 -17.31
C ILE A 34 4.78 2.30 -18.20
N HIS A 35 6.01 2.11 -17.70
CA HIS A 35 7.01 1.29 -18.37
C HIS A 35 6.57 -0.18 -18.37
N LEU A 36 6.88 -0.94 -19.43
CA LEU A 36 6.43 -2.33 -19.59
C LEU A 36 6.85 -3.19 -18.39
N ASN A 37 8.15 -3.15 -18.07
CA ASN A 37 8.74 -3.88 -16.94
C ASN A 37 8.12 -3.55 -15.57
N THR A 38 7.41 -2.41 -15.43
CA THR A 38 6.75 -2.04 -14.17
C THR A 38 5.59 -2.99 -13.87
N ARG A 39 4.88 -3.44 -14.90
CA ARG A 39 3.82 -4.45 -14.75
C ARG A 39 4.41 -5.79 -14.39
N ASP A 40 5.41 -6.23 -15.16
CA ASP A 40 6.13 -7.50 -14.92
C ASP A 40 6.66 -7.56 -13.47
N TYR A 41 7.25 -6.47 -12.98
CA TYR A 41 7.72 -6.39 -11.60
C TYR A 41 6.61 -6.61 -10.57
N VAL A 42 5.44 -5.99 -10.73
CA VAL A 42 4.34 -6.17 -9.78
C VAL A 42 3.73 -7.57 -9.83
N GLU A 43 3.77 -8.21 -11.00
CA GLU A 43 3.25 -9.55 -11.21
C GLU A 43 4.19 -10.65 -10.69
N GLU A 44 5.50 -10.47 -10.87
CA GLU A 44 6.52 -11.50 -10.67
C GLU A 44 7.38 -11.29 -9.42
N SER A 45 7.37 -10.11 -8.80
CA SER A 45 8.22 -9.83 -7.64
C SER A 45 7.78 -10.62 -6.40
N GLU A 46 8.59 -11.61 -6.05
CA GLU A 46 8.47 -12.38 -4.81
C GLU A 46 8.57 -11.49 -3.56
N ASP A 47 9.41 -10.44 -3.61
CA ASP A 47 9.55 -9.48 -2.52
C ASP A 47 8.26 -8.67 -2.30
N LEU A 48 7.58 -8.29 -3.37
CA LEU A 48 6.30 -7.60 -3.29
C LEU A 48 5.19 -8.54 -2.78
N ARG A 49 5.21 -9.82 -3.18
CA ARG A 49 4.26 -10.84 -2.70
C ARG A 49 4.37 -11.07 -1.19
N LYS A 50 5.58 -11.18 -0.67
CA LYS A 50 5.86 -11.39 0.78
C LYS A 50 5.35 -10.28 1.69
N LEU A 51 5.09 -9.08 1.16
CA LEU A 51 4.56 -7.96 1.96
C LEU A 51 3.07 -8.11 2.31
N GLU A 52 2.35 -8.97 1.57
CA GLU A 52 0.92 -9.25 1.73
C GLU A 52 0.04 -7.99 1.81
N TRP A 53 0.38 -6.95 1.03
CA TRP A 53 -0.30 -5.66 1.13
C TRP A 53 -1.81 -5.76 0.93
N ASN A 54 -2.54 -5.09 1.81
CA ASN A 54 -3.97 -4.87 1.64
C ASN A 54 -4.23 -3.74 0.62
N GLY A 55 -5.50 -3.56 0.24
CA GLY A 55 -5.85 -2.62 -0.83
C GLY A 55 -5.50 -1.16 -0.52
N ARG A 56 -5.48 -0.75 0.76
CA ARG A 56 -5.04 0.60 1.15
C ARG A 56 -3.53 0.75 0.99
N GLU A 57 -2.76 -0.26 1.38
CA GLU A 57 -1.31 -0.26 1.23
C GLU A 57 -0.91 -0.24 -0.25
N ILE A 58 -1.56 -1.04 -1.09
CA ILE A 58 -1.34 -1.02 -2.55
C ILE A 58 -1.64 0.36 -3.13
N LYS A 59 -2.78 0.96 -2.76
CA LYS A 59 -3.13 2.32 -3.21
C LYS A 59 -2.08 3.35 -2.80
N ASN A 60 -1.68 3.33 -1.54
CA ASN A 60 -0.68 4.27 -1.01
C ASN A 60 0.66 4.08 -1.72
N ALA A 61 1.08 2.83 -1.91
CA ALA A 61 2.32 2.50 -2.60
C ALA A 61 2.33 3.00 -4.04
N PHE A 62 1.22 2.78 -4.76
CA PHE A 62 1.05 3.29 -6.11
C PHE A 62 1.11 4.83 -6.17
N GLN A 63 0.44 5.51 -5.24
CA GLN A 63 0.47 6.99 -5.18
C GLN A 63 1.88 7.52 -4.93
N ILE A 64 2.63 6.91 -4.01
CA ILE A 64 4.03 7.28 -3.74
C ILE A 64 4.88 7.05 -5.00
N ALA A 65 4.72 5.91 -5.68
CA ALA A 65 5.45 5.63 -6.90
C ALA A 65 5.17 6.67 -8.02
N VAL A 66 3.91 7.12 -8.16
CA VAL A 66 3.55 8.19 -9.09
C VAL A 66 4.25 9.50 -8.72
N THR A 67 4.23 9.90 -7.44
CA THR A 67 4.92 11.10 -6.96
C THR A 67 6.43 11.03 -7.20
N LEU A 68 7.04 9.87 -6.95
CA LEU A 68 8.47 9.66 -7.20
C LEU A 68 8.81 9.81 -8.68
N ALA A 69 7.98 9.26 -9.56
CA ALA A 69 8.15 9.42 -11.00
C ALA A 69 8.01 10.88 -11.44
N GLU A 70 7.03 11.61 -10.90
CA GLU A 70 6.85 13.05 -11.16
C GLU A 70 8.07 13.86 -10.70
N ALA A 71 8.65 13.49 -9.55
CA ALA A 71 9.83 14.16 -9.00
C ALA A 71 11.12 13.83 -9.77
N GLU A 72 11.30 12.60 -10.22
CA GLU A 72 12.44 12.20 -11.08
C GLU A 72 12.36 12.91 -12.44
N GLY A 73 11.15 13.08 -12.97
CA GLY A 73 10.91 13.87 -14.18
C GLY A 73 11.44 13.23 -15.47
N ASP A 74 11.76 11.93 -15.45
CA ASP A 74 12.15 11.20 -16.65
C ASP A 74 10.98 11.05 -17.61
N LYS A 75 11.19 11.41 -18.87
CA LYS A 75 10.13 11.59 -19.87
C LYS A 75 10.42 10.79 -21.13
N ASP A 76 9.36 10.29 -21.76
CA ASP A 76 9.45 9.71 -23.09
C ASP A 76 9.60 10.77 -24.19
N GLU A 77 9.78 10.33 -25.43
CA GLU A 77 9.89 11.19 -26.62
C GLU A 77 8.69 12.14 -26.81
N ARG A 78 7.55 11.83 -26.17
CA ARG A 78 6.32 12.63 -26.21
C ARG A 78 6.19 13.55 -25.00
N GLY A 79 7.21 13.63 -24.14
CA GLY A 79 7.22 14.47 -22.95
C GLY A 79 6.46 13.92 -21.74
N ARG A 80 6.07 12.64 -21.76
CA ARG A 80 5.28 12.01 -20.70
C ARG A 80 6.16 11.40 -19.64
N VAL A 81 5.85 11.64 -18.37
CA VAL A 81 6.56 11.05 -17.23
C VAL A 81 6.44 9.52 -17.25
N ILE A 82 7.57 8.83 -17.11
CA ILE A 82 7.63 7.37 -17.16
C ILE A 82 7.65 6.81 -15.73
N ILE A 83 6.64 6.00 -15.38
CA ILE A 83 6.64 5.24 -14.13
C ILE A 83 7.38 3.90 -14.35
N LYS A 84 8.48 3.72 -13.64
CA LYS A 84 9.42 2.61 -13.72
C LYS A 84 9.24 1.62 -12.56
N PRO A 85 9.80 0.39 -12.67
CA PRO A 85 9.82 -0.56 -11.56
C PRO A 85 10.46 0.01 -10.30
N ASP A 86 11.48 0.86 -10.47
CA ASP A 86 12.28 1.38 -9.36
C ASP A 86 11.48 2.32 -8.44
N HIS A 87 10.46 3.01 -8.96
CA HIS A 87 9.54 3.81 -8.15
C HIS A 87 8.70 2.95 -7.20
N ILE A 88 8.29 1.76 -7.67
CA ILE A 88 7.54 0.80 -6.84
C ILE A 88 8.50 0.14 -5.84
N LYS A 89 9.70 -0.26 -6.27
CA LYS A 89 10.74 -0.82 -5.37
C LYS A 89 11.09 0.13 -4.24
N ALA A 90 11.26 1.42 -4.52
CA ALA A 90 11.53 2.41 -3.48
C ALA A 90 10.44 2.41 -2.39
N THR A 91 9.18 2.22 -2.78
CA THR A 91 8.08 2.13 -1.82
C THR A 91 8.06 0.82 -1.03
N VAL A 92 8.47 -0.28 -1.67
CA VAL A 92 8.68 -1.58 -1.00
C VAL A 92 9.77 -1.45 0.07
N GLU A 93 10.93 -0.90 -0.28
CA GLU A 93 12.05 -0.73 0.65
C GLU A 93 11.67 0.19 1.82
N MET A 94 11.00 1.32 1.54
CA MET A 94 10.48 2.19 2.59
C MET A 94 9.51 1.46 3.53
N SER A 95 8.67 0.57 2.99
CA SER A 95 7.75 -0.24 3.81
C SER A 95 8.49 -1.29 4.65
N LYS A 96 9.55 -1.90 4.13
CA LYS A 96 10.39 -2.85 4.87
C LYS A 96 11.07 -2.15 6.04
N THR A 97 11.77 -1.03 5.79
CA THR A 97 12.44 -0.24 6.82
C THR A 97 11.46 0.25 7.90
N PHE A 98 10.25 0.67 7.51
CA PHE A 98 9.23 1.07 8.48
C PHE A 98 8.77 -0.09 9.37
N LYS A 99 8.56 -1.28 8.80
CA LYS A 99 8.19 -2.48 9.57
C LYS A 99 9.33 -2.89 10.52
N GLU A 100 10.58 -2.83 10.08
CA GLU A 100 11.76 -3.09 10.91
C GLU A 100 11.86 -2.10 12.08
N TYR A 101 11.72 -0.80 11.80
CA TYR A 101 11.68 0.25 12.82
C TYR A 101 10.60 0.00 13.88
N LEU A 102 9.38 -0.33 13.46
CA LEU A 102 8.31 -0.68 14.40
C LEU A 102 8.68 -1.90 15.25
N ASN A 103 9.24 -2.95 14.64
CA ASN A 103 9.64 -4.15 15.37
C ASN A 103 10.72 -3.85 16.41
N GLU A 104 11.72 -3.03 16.09
CA GLU A 104 12.75 -2.63 17.04
C GLU A 104 12.19 -1.79 18.19
N LEU A 105 11.30 -0.84 17.87
CA LEU A 105 10.65 0.00 18.88
C LEU A 105 9.79 -0.84 19.84
N TYR A 106 8.99 -1.76 19.30
CA TYR A 106 8.14 -2.64 20.11
C TYR A 106 8.92 -3.74 20.84
N ALA A 107 10.06 -4.18 20.31
CA ALA A 107 10.95 -5.13 21.00
C ALA A 107 11.64 -4.49 22.22
N LYS A 108 11.89 -3.17 22.18
CA LYS A 108 12.46 -2.43 23.32
C LYS A 108 11.42 -2.09 24.40
N ASN A 109 10.13 -2.08 24.04
CA ASN A 109 9.02 -1.74 24.94
C ASN A 109 8.05 -2.92 25.11
N GLU A 110 8.52 -4.06 25.64
CA GLU A 110 7.69 -5.27 25.78
C GLU A 110 6.42 -5.06 26.62
N ASP A 111 6.44 -4.14 27.60
CA ASP A 111 5.27 -3.74 28.37
C ASP A 111 4.21 -2.99 27.53
N ASP A 112 4.64 -2.20 26.54
CA ASP A 112 3.73 -1.50 25.60
C ASP A 112 3.08 -2.48 24.60
N ARG A 113 3.72 -3.64 24.33
CA ARG A 113 3.15 -4.66 23.41
C ARG A 113 1.84 -5.23 23.96
N ALA A 114 1.74 -5.41 25.28
CA ALA A 114 0.51 -5.87 25.93
C ALA A 114 -0.60 -4.82 25.87
N ALA A 115 -0.26 -3.55 26.15
CA ALA A 115 -1.22 -2.44 26.12
C ALA A 115 -1.73 -2.13 24.70
N ILE A 116 -0.85 -2.15 23.68
CA ILE A 116 -1.24 -1.88 22.29
C ILE A 116 -1.98 -3.08 21.67
N ARG A 117 -1.58 -4.33 21.97
CA ARG A 117 -2.37 -5.50 21.57
C ARG A 117 -3.73 -5.51 22.25
N GLY A 118 -3.81 -5.17 23.54
CA GLY A 118 -5.06 -5.01 24.30
C GLY A 118 -5.95 -3.92 23.70
N ASN A 119 -5.44 -2.71 23.48
CA ASN A 119 -6.17 -1.62 22.84
C ASN A 119 -6.61 -1.96 21.40
N ARG A 120 -5.79 -2.71 20.63
CA ARG A 120 -6.20 -3.21 19.31
C ARG A 120 -7.24 -4.32 19.43
N TYR A 121 -7.21 -5.19 20.44
CA TYR A 121 -8.28 -6.17 20.64
C TYR A 121 -9.60 -5.48 21.02
N ASP A 122 -9.53 -4.48 21.91
CA ASP A 122 -10.69 -3.70 22.39
C ASP A 122 -11.31 -2.83 21.30
N ALA A 123 -10.49 -2.22 20.44
CA ALA A 123 -10.96 -1.44 19.29
C ALA A 123 -11.62 -2.31 18.20
N PHE A 124 -11.24 -3.59 18.09
CA PHE A 124 -11.83 -4.52 17.12
C PHE A 124 -13.12 -5.20 17.64
N GLY A 125 -13.39 -5.14 18.95
CA GLY A 125 -14.52 -5.80 19.63
C GLY A 125 -15.71 -4.91 19.99
N LYS A 126 -15.57 -3.59 20.14
CA LYS A 126 -16.70 -2.71 20.47
C LYS A 126 -17.32 -2.06 19.23
N GLY A 127 -18.40 -2.68 18.73
CA GLY A 127 -19.44 -1.93 18.03
C GLY A 127 -20.07 -0.89 18.97
N PRO A 128 -20.67 0.21 18.45
CA PRO A 128 -21.20 1.26 19.28
C PRO A 128 -22.35 0.72 20.15
N THR A 129 -22.13 0.70 21.46
CA THR A 129 -23.19 0.54 22.46
C THR A 129 -23.96 1.86 22.52
N ASN A 130 -25.16 1.87 21.95
CA ASN A 130 -26.12 2.95 22.15
C ASN A 130 -26.74 2.79 23.55
N GLU A 131 -26.19 3.49 24.52
CA GLU A 131 -26.87 3.78 25.79
C GLU A 131 -26.91 5.30 25.96
N THR A 132 -28.05 5.89 25.64
CA THR A 132 -28.47 7.16 26.25
C THR A 132 -29.78 6.91 26.95
N ALA A 133 -29.70 7.02 28.27
CA ALA A 133 -30.73 6.80 29.25
C ALA A 133 -31.86 7.83 29.16
N TYR A 134 -33.05 7.38 29.55
CA TYR A 134 -34.18 8.20 29.94
C TYR A 134 -33.78 9.17 31.07
N HIS A 135 -34.12 10.45 30.89
CA HIS A 135 -34.56 11.34 31.96
C HIS A 135 -35.62 12.30 31.40
#